data_AF-A0A7V8SWC6-F1
#
_entry.id   AF-A0A7V8SWC6-F1
#
_cell.length_a   1.000
_cell.length_b   1.000
_cell.length_c   1.000
_cell.angle_alpha   90.00
_cell.angle_beta   90.00
_cell.angle_gamma   90.00
#
_symmetry.space_group_name_H-M   'P 1'
#
loop_
_entity.id
_entity.type
_entity.pdbx_description
1 polymer ?
#
loop_
_entity_poly.entity_id
_entity_poly.type
_entity_poly.pdbx_seq_one_letter_code
_entity_poly.pdbx_strand_id
1 'polypeptide(L)'
;MGKYSEVFVGIDTAKKKHAVAIADAGRDGETRYLGEIDSAPATVERVIKKLASKYEKVRVCYEAGPTGYGLYRQIITLGHECTVVAPSLIPKKAGDRIKTNRRDAVTLARLFRAGELTSVWVPDAVHEAVRDLVRARDTAAADVRKKRQQLLSFLLRHGRIYSGSKHWTRAHARWLATQAFEHPAQQIVFQDAIDAIEDCVSRLHRLEEQLYAIVPNWSMAPVVDAYQAMRGVSFIVAVTFVAEIGDVRRFENPSQLMAFLGLVPSERSTGDNVRRAGLTLAGNRRARRALVEGAWTYRYQARVSAKLQKRLEDIPKQVRDIAWKAQVRLCGRFRRLAAIGKKRPVIVAAI
;
A
#
# COMPACT_ATOMS: atom_id res chain seq x y z
N MET A 1 15.46 -5.98 45.07
CA MET A 1 14.24 -5.44 44.41
C MET A 1 13.76 -6.48 43.42
N GLY A 2 12.59 -7.07 43.65
CA GLY A 2 12.04 -8.13 42.79
C GLY A 2 11.85 -7.61 41.37
N LYS A 3 12.40 -8.31 40.38
CA LYS A 3 12.11 -8.02 38.98
C LYS A 3 10.62 -8.26 38.76
N TYR A 4 9.92 -7.26 38.23
CA TYR A 4 8.61 -7.50 37.64
C TYR A 4 8.80 -8.40 36.41
N SER A 5 7.92 -9.38 36.20
CA SER A 5 8.13 -10.42 35.17
C SER A 5 8.13 -9.85 33.74
N GLU A 6 7.27 -8.87 33.46
CA GLU A 6 7.10 -8.37 32.09
C GLU A 6 6.48 -6.95 32.07
N VAL A 7 6.90 -6.13 31.11
CA VAL A 7 6.37 -4.78 30.86
C VAL A 7 6.03 -4.57 29.39
N PHE A 8 4.89 -3.90 29.17
CA PHE A 8 4.40 -3.50 27.85
C PHE A 8 4.61 -2.00 27.67
N VAL A 9 5.45 -1.62 26.72
CA VAL A 9 5.84 -0.24 26.46
C VAL A 9 5.06 0.26 25.24
N GLY A 10 4.27 1.32 25.43
CA GLY A 10 3.61 2.04 24.35
C GLY A 10 4.39 3.30 24.00
N ILE A 11 4.83 3.41 22.75
CA ILE A 11 5.53 4.59 22.25
C ILE A 11 4.67 5.28 21.20
N ASP A 12 4.24 6.51 21.50
CA ASP A 12 3.65 7.39 20.50
C ASP A 12 4.77 8.19 19.81
N THR A 13 5.03 7.88 18.54
CA THR A 13 6.21 8.39 17.83
C THR A 13 5.92 9.70 17.11
N ALA A 14 6.70 10.74 17.42
CA ALA A 14 6.76 11.96 16.62
C ALA A 14 8.19 12.32 16.19
N LYS A 15 8.32 13.30 15.29
CA LYS A 15 9.59 13.68 14.62
C LYS A 15 10.73 14.05 15.57
N LYS A 16 10.43 14.70 16.71
CA LYS A 16 11.43 15.21 17.66
C LYS A 16 11.41 14.49 18.99
N LYS A 17 10.22 14.17 19.48
CA LYS A 17 10.02 13.56 20.77
C LYS A 17 9.05 12.40 20.68
N HIS A 18 9.29 11.36 21.46
CA HIS A 18 8.42 10.21 21.60
C HIS A 18 7.79 10.25 22.98
N ALA A 19 6.47 10.13 23.06
CA ALA A 19 5.79 9.96 24.33
C ALA A 19 5.82 8.48 24.71
N VAL A 20 6.25 8.19 25.93
CA VAL A 20 6.47 6.80 26.38
C VAL A 20 5.60 6.51 27.59
N ALA A 21 4.87 5.40 27.52
CA ALA A 21 4.15 4.84 28.65
C ALA A 21 4.47 3.36 28.81
N ILE A 22 4.26 2.84 30.01
CA ILE A 22 4.43 1.43 30.35
C ILE A 22 3.19 0.90 31.03
N ALA A 23 2.90 -0.37 30.83
CA ALA A 23 1.92 -1.13 31.60
C ALA A 23 2.60 -2.40 32.14
N ASP A 24 2.57 -2.57 33.46
CA ASP A 24 3.04 -3.80 34.09
C ASP A 24 2.10 -4.97 33.74
N ALA A 25 2.66 -6.18 33.65
CA ALA A 25 1.90 -7.39 33.38
C ALA A 25 0.81 -7.68 34.43
N GLY A 26 -0.17 -8.51 34.04
CA GLY A 26 -1.33 -8.84 34.86
C GLY A 26 -2.50 -7.85 34.68
N ARG A 27 -3.70 -8.26 35.09
CA ARG A 27 -4.93 -7.46 34.93
C ARG A 27 -4.86 -6.15 35.71
N ASP A 28 -4.34 -6.22 36.93
CA ASP A 28 -4.25 -5.10 37.88
C ASP A 28 -2.90 -4.37 37.81
N GLY A 29 -2.04 -4.73 36.84
CA GLY A 29 -0.76 -4.05 36.64
C GLY A 29 -0.95 -2.56 36.38
N GLU A 30 -0.10 -1.74 37.00
CA GLU A 30 -0.19 -0.29 36.88
C GLU A 30 0.19 0.17 35.47
N THR A 31 -0.53 1.17 34.93
CA THR A 31 -0.13 1.86 33.69
C THR A 31 0.40 3.25 34.02
N ARG A 32 1.64 3.54 33.63
CA ARG A 32 2.37 4.78 33.97
C ARG A 32 2.86 5.49 32.73
N TYR A 33 2.74 6.82 32.72
CA TYR A 33 3.36 7.67 31.73
C TYR A 33 4.77 8.06 32.17
N LEU A 34 5.79 7.78 31.35
CA LEU A 34 7.19 8.06 31.66
C LEU A 34 7.67 9.43 31.18
N GLY A 35 6.87 10.14 30.38
CA GLY A 35 7.22 11.43 29.80
C GLY A 35 7.55 11.36 28.31
N GLU A 36 8.03 12.47 27.80
CA GLU A 36 8.55 12.56 26.44
C GLU A 36 10.07 12.43 26.43
N ILE A 37 10.58 11.67 25.47
CA ILE A 37 12.00 11.46 25.24
C ILE A 37 12.39 11.97 23.86
N ASP A 38 13.63 12.42 23.68
CA ASP A 38 14.13 12.77 22.35
C ASP A 38 14.12 11.54 21.44
N SER A 39 13.78 11.73 20.16
CA SER A 39 13.72 10.66 19.15
C SER A 39 15.09 10.10 18.73
N ALA A 40 16.20 10.69 19.20
CA ALA A 40 17.54 10.23 18.90
C ALA A 40 17.76 8.78 19.38
N PRO A 41 18.40 7.91 18.56
CA PRO A 41 18.64 6.52 18.90
C PRO A 41 19.29 6.32 20.28
N ALA A 42 20.30 7.11 20.64
CA ALA A 42 20.98 7.00 21.93
C ALA A 42 20.05 7.25 23.14
N THR A 43 19.03 8.10 22.98
CA THR A 43 18.05 8.37 24.03
C THR A 43 17.08 7.20 24.17
N VAL A 44 16.57 6.67 23.05
CA VAL A 44 15.72 5.48 23.02
C VAL A 44 16.44 4.29 23.67
N GLU A 45 17.69 4.04 23.28
CA GLU A 45 18.50 2.96 23.84
C GLU A 45 18.64 3.05 25.36
N ARG A 46 18.93 4.26 25.89
CA ARG A 46 19.05 4.49 27.34
C ARG A 46 17.76 4.16 28.09
N VAL A 47 16.61 4.52 27.52
CA VAL A 47 15.30 4.26 28.10
C VAL A 47 15.00 2.75 28.09
N ILE A 48 15.24 2.09 26.97
CA ILE A 48 15.04 0.64 26.85
C ILE A 48 15.95 -0.14 27.79
N LYS A 49 17.25 0.20 27.87
CA LYS A 49 18.20 -0.40 28.83
C LYS A 49 17.78 -0.19 30.29
N LYS A 50 17.24 0.99 30.62
CA LYS A 50 16.71 1.29 31.97
C LYS A 50 15.47 0.46 32.31
N LEU A 51 14.65 0.12 31.33
CA LEU A 51 13.51 -0.79 31.54
C LEU A 51 14.03 -2.23 31.66
N ALA A 52 14.94 -2.66 30.80
CA ALA A 52 15.52 -4.00 30.83
C ALA A 52 16.29 -4.31 32.13
N SER A 53 16.80 -3.30 32.85
CA SER A 53 17.41 -3.51 34.17
C SER A 53 16.40 -3.75 35.30
N LYS A 54 15.12 -3.41 35.09
CA LYS A 54 14.04 -3.53 36.09
C LYS A 54 13.08 -4.69 35.83
N TYR A 55 12.93 -5.08 34.56
CA TYR A 55 11.97 -6.08 34.11
C TYR A 55 12.70 -7.23 33.42
N GLU A 56 12.24 -8.47 33.59
CA GLU A 56 12.80 -9.61 32.85
C GLU A 56 12.48 -9.55 31.35
N LYS A 57 11.25 -9.16 31.01
CA LYS A 57 10.79 -9.02 29.62
C LYS A 57 10.29 -7.61 29.34
N VAL A 58 10.82 -7.02 28.26
CA VAL A 58 10.36 -5.73 27.74
C VAL A 58 9.78 -5.96 26.36
N ARG A 59 8.49 -5.69 26.20
CA ARG A 59 7.82 -5.69 24.89
C ARG A 59 7.44 -4.28 24.54
N VAL A 60 7.73 -3.87 23.32
CA VAL A 60 7.47 -2.50 22.85
C VAL A 60 6.45 -2.51 21.73
N CYS A 61 5.57 -1.51 21.68
CA CYS A 61 4.76 -1.23 20.52
C CYS A 61 4.79 0.25 20.14
N TYR A 62 4.59 0.53 18.86
CA TYR A 62 4.34 1.87 18.36
C TYR A 62 3.48 1.83 17.10
N GLU A 63 2.79 2.92 16.81
CA GLU A 63 1.89 3.03 15.67
C GLU A 63 2.67 3.18 14.35
N ALA A 64 2.24 2.43 13.31
CA ALA A 64 2.79 2.60 11.97
C ALA A 64 2.57 4.04 11.49
N GLY A 65 3.65 4.75 11.16
CA GLY A 65 3.58 6.16 10.86
C GLY A 65 4.73 6.64 9.97
N PRO A 66 4.87 7.97 9.80
CA PRO A 66 5.88 8.57 8.93
C PRO A 66 7.33 8.37 9.45
N THR A 67 7.48 7.90 10.69
CA THR A 67 8.77 7.57 11.34
C THR A 67 9.37 6.25 10.86
N GLY A 68 8.62 5.46 10.07
CA GLY A 68 9.11 4.24 9.43
C GLY A 68 9.42 3.11 10.41
N TYR A 69 10.35 2.22 10.01
CA TYR A 69 10.73 1.03 10.78
C TYR A 69 12.08 1.14 11.52
N GLY A 70 12.65 2.34 11.60
CA GLY A 70 13.93 2.58 12.27
C GLY A 70 13.89 2.22 13.76
N LEU A 71 12.84 2.67 14.47
CA LEU A 71 12.62 2.37 15.88
C LEU A 71 12.42 0.86 16.11
N TYR A 72 11.61 0.21 15.27
CA TYR A 72 11.43 -1.25 15.31
C TYR A 72 12.77 -1.98 15.24
N ARG A 73 13.61 -1.66 14.23
CA ARG A 73 14.91 -2.30 14.04
C ARG A 73 15.83 -2.05 15.22
N GLN A 74 15.87 -0.82 15.74
CA GLN A 74 16.67 -0.49 16.91
C GLN A 74 16.29 -1.35 18.12
N ILE A 75 14.99 -1.49 18.41
CA ILE A 75 14.51 -2.28 19.56
C ILE A 75 14.85 -3.77 19.38
N ILE A 76 14.67 -4.31 18.16
CA ILE A 76 15.03 -5.70 17.85
C ILE A 76 16.54 -5.92 18.02
N THR A 77 17.39 -5.01 17.54
CA THR A 77 18.85 -5.07 17.72
C THR A 77 19.27 -5.02 19.19
N LEU A 78 18.50 -4.33 20.04
CA LEU A 78 18.70 -4.31 21.49
C LEU A 78 18.24 -5.61 22.19
N GLY A 79 17.68 -6.57 21.46
CA GLY A 79 17.26 -7.88 21.99
C GLY A 79 15.85 -7.88 22.59
N HIS A 80 15.00 -6.91 22.23
CA HIS A 80 13.65 -6.80 22.77
C HIS A 80 12.59 -6.96 21.69
N GLU A 81 11.42 -7.47 22.07
CA GLU A 81 10.29 -7.59 21.16
C GLU A 81 9.73 -6.21 20.79
N CYS A 82 9.45 -6.00 19.51
CA CYS A 82 8.78 -4.79 19.03
C CYS A 82 7.60 -5.16 18.12
N THR A 83 6.46 -4.51 18.33
CA THR A 83 5.27 -4.65 17.47
C THR A 83 4.91 -3.29 16.88
N VAL A 84 4.93 -3.19 15.56
CA VAL A 84 4.37 -2.02 14.87
C VAL A 84 2.88 -2.25 14.69
N VAL A 85 2.03 -1.29 15.10
CA VAL A 85 0.57 -1.49 15.15
C VAL A 85 -0.16 -0.72 14.07
N ALA A 86 -1.28 -1.25 13.59
CA ALA A 86 -2.08 -0.66 12.52
C ALA A 86 -2.95 0.51 13.05
N PRO A 87 -2.68 1.78 12.66
CA PRO A 87 -3.41 2.98 13.09
C PRO A 87 -4.94 2.86 13.12
N SER A 88 -5.48 2.37 12.00
CA SER A 88 -6.91 2.36 11.73
C SER A 88 -7.66 1.24 12.47
N LEU A 89 -6.94 0.31 13.09
CA LEU A 89 -7.50 -0.82 13.83
C LEU A 89 -7.32 -0.68 15.34
N ILE A 90 -6.70 0.40 15.82
CA ILE A 90 -6.60 0.68 17.25
C ILE A 90 -8.01 0.98 17.79
N PRO A 91 -8.52 0.22 18.78
CA PRO A 91 -9.82 0.47 19.39
C PRO A 91 -9.92 1.90 19.95
N LYS A 92 -11.01 2.61 19.58
CA LYS A 92 -11.32 3.94 20.09
C LYS A 92 -12.72 3.96 20.68
N LYS A 93 -12.87 4.54 21.87
CA LYS A 93 -14.19 4.73 22.49
C LYS A 93 -14.96 5.82 21.74
N ALA A 94 -16.23 5.57 21.46
CA ALA A 94 -17.11 6.56 20.86
C ALA A 94 -17.21 7.80 21.77
N GLY A 95 -17.08 8.99 21.18
CA GLY A 95 -17.10 10.26 21.92
C GLY A 95 -15.76 10.73 22.49
N ASP A 96 -14.71 9.90 22.47
CA ASP A 96 -13.38 10.34 22.89
C ASP A 96 -12.75 11.23 21.81
N ARG A 97 -12.75 12.54 22.06
CA ARG A 97 -12.31 13.58 21.12
C ARG A 97 -10.99 14.25 21.52
N ILE A 98 -10.47 13.94 22.70
CA ILE A 98 -9.27 14.59 23.23
C ILE A 98 -8.06 13.72 22.90
N LYS A 99 -7.27 14.17 21.93
CA LYS A 99 -6.02 13.52 21.53
C LYS A 99 -4.82 14.24 22.13
N THR A 100 -3.99 13.52 22.89
CA THR A 100 -2.71 14.03 23.41
C THR A 100 -1.67 12.93 23.38
N ASN A 101 -0.39 13.27 23.17
CA ASN A 101 0.70 12.28 23.11
C ASN A 101 0.74 11.37 24.35
N ARG A 102 0.48 11.94 25.53
CA ARG A 102 0.37 11.18 26.79
C ARG A 102 -0.75 10.13 26.74
N ARG A 103 -1.95 10.52 26.30
CA ARG A 103 -3.09 9.60 26.22
C ARG A 103 -2.87 8.52 25.17
N ASP A 104 -2.27 8.88 24.04
CA ASP A 104 -1.96 7.95 22.96
C ASP A 104 -0.93 6.89 23.41
N ALA A 105 0.19 7.32 24.02
CA ALA A 105 1.19 6.40 24.56
C ALA A 105 0.62 5.47 25.65
N VAL A 106 -0.14 6.01 26.60
CA VAL A 106 -0.80 5.23 27.68
C VAL A 106 -1.80 4.23 27.10
N THR A 107 -2.58 4.65 26.10
CA THR A 107 -3.56 3.77 25.43
C THR A 107 -2.86 2.64 24.68
N LEU A 108 -1.77 2.95 23.97
CA LEU A 108 -0.94 1.93 23.31
C LEU A 108 -0.42 0.90 24.31
N ALA A 109 0.18 1.32 25.41
CA ALA A 109 0.71 0.41 26.43
C ALA A 109 -0.39 -0.50 27.01
N ARG A 110 -1.54 0.07 27.34
CA ARG A 110 -2.68 -0.66 27.91
C ARG A 110 -3.27 -1.68 26.93
N LEU A 111 -3.51 -1.27 25.69
CA LEU A 111 -4.08 -2.15 24.66
C LEU A 111 -3.09 -3.24 24.24
N PHE A 112 -1.79 -2.91 24.24
CA PHE A 112 -0.74 -3.88 23.92
C PHE A 112 -0.67 -4.99 24.96
N ARG A 113 -0.72 -4.62 26.26
CA ARG A 113 -0.84 -5.58 27.36
C ARG A 113 -2.08 -6.46 27.24
N ALA A 114 -3.20 -5.88 26.80
CA ALA A 114 -4.47 -6.61 26.63
C ALA A 114 -4.50 -7.52 25.39
N GLY A 115 -3.50 -7.45 24.50
CA GLY A 115 -3.51 -8.19 23.24
C GLY A 115 -4.52 -7.67 22.20
N GLU A 116 -5.01 -6.43 22.37
CA GLU A 116 -6.04 -5.84 21.51
C GLU A 116 -5.48 -5.08 20.29
N LEU A 117 -4.15 -5.03 20.14
CA LEU A 117 -3.51 -4.34 19.02
C LEU A 117 -3.28 -5.27 17.84
N THR A 118 -3.64 -4.80 16.63
CA THR A 118 -3.33 -5.51 15.39
C THR A 118 -1.95 -5.12 14.89
N SER A 119 -1.05 -6.10 14.74
CA SER A 119 0.30 -5.88 14.21
C SER A 119 0.29 -5.66 12.69
N VAL A 120 1.24 -4.85 12.21
CA VAL A 120 1.58 -4.77 10.79
C VAL A 120 2.80 -5.63 10.51
N TRP A 121 2.85 -6.16 9.29
CA TRP A 121 4.07 -6.79 8.80
C TRP A 121 5.16 -5.75 8.55
N VAL A 122 6.33 -5.98 9.12
CA VAL A 122 7.52 -5.13 8.93
C VAL A 122 8.42 -5.77 7.87
N PRO A 123 8.67 -5.10 6.73
CA PRO A 123 9.60 -5.59 5.72
C PRO A 123 11.05 -5.56 6.22
N ASP A 124 11.88 -6.48 5.71
CA ASP A 124 13.32 -6.32 5.77
C ASP A 124 13.77 -5.07 4.96
N ALA A 125 15.03 -4.67 5.15
CA ALA A 125 15.56 -3.45 4.54
C ALA A 125 15.55 -3.48 3.00
N VAL A 126 15.77 -4.65 2.39
CA VAL A 126 15.78 -4.80 0.93
C VAL A 126 14.35 -4.71 0.38
N HIS A 127 13.40 -5.40 1.01
CA HIS A 127 11.98 -5.33 0.65
C HIS A 127 11.43 -3.90 0.82
N GLU A 128 11.80 -3.20 1.89
CA GLU A 128 11.44 -1.78 2.08
C GLU A 128 11.99 -0.91 0.95
N ALA A 129 13.27 -1.06 0.59
CA ALA A 129 13.88 -0.28 -0.48
C ALA A 129 13.21 -0.52 -1.85
N VAL A 130 12.90 -1.77 -2.20
CA VAL A 130 12.16 -2.08 -3.43
C VAL A 130 10.76 -1.47 -3.39
N ARG A 131 10.08 -1.51 -2.24
CA ARG A 131 8.77 -0.87 -2.06
C ARG A 131 8.84 0.64 -2.24
N ASP A 132 9.89 1.29 -1.76
CA ASP A 132 10.07 2.73 -1.95
C ASP A 132 10.23 3.08 -3.43
N LEU A 133 10.98 2.28 -4.19
CA LEU A 133 11.11 2.46 -5.63
C LEU A 133 9.76 2.27 -6.37
N VAL A 134 9.00 1.23 -6.01
CA VAL A 134 7.63 1.01 -6.54
C VAL A 134 6.73 2.21 -6.25
N ARG A 135 6.77 2.73 -5.02
CA ARG A 135 5.97 3.90 -4.60
C ARG A 135 6.41 5.18 -5.30
N ALA A 136 7.71 5.37 -5.52
CA ALA A 136 8.24 6.49 -6.31
C ALA A 136 7.73 6.44 -7.75
N ARG A 137 7.74 5.25 -8.39
CA ARG A 137 7.18 5.04 -9.73
C ARG A 137 5.68 5.32 -9.78
N ASP A 138 4.92 4.93 -8.74
CA ASP A 138 3.49 5.25 -8.63
C ASP A 138 3.23 6.75 -8.56
N THR A 139 4.02 7.47 -7.76
CA THR A 139 3.98 8.94 -7.68
C THR A 139 4.28 9.57 -9.04
N ALA A 140 5.35 9.15 -9.72
CA ALA A 140 5.68 9.67 -11.06
C ALA A 140 4.55 9.42 -12.07
N ALA A 141 3.90 8.25 -12.03
CA ALA A 141 2.75 7.98 -12.88
C ALA A 141 1.54 8.87 -12.55
N ALA A 142 1.36 9.24 -11.28
CA ALA A 142 0.34 10.21 -10.87
C ALA A 142 0.66 11.62 -11.36
N ASP A 143 1.93 12.03 -11.31
CA ASP A 143 2.39 13.31 -11.82
C ASP A 143 2.11 13.44 -13.32
N VAL A 144 2.45 12.42 -14.12
CA VAL A 144 2.11 12.38 -15.56
C VAL A 144 0.61 12.58 -15.78
N ARG A 145 -0.24 11.86 -15.06
CA ARG A 145 -1.71 12.01 -15.18
C ARG A 145 -2.17 13.42 -14.81
N LYS A 146 -1.64 13.97 -13.72
CA LYS A 146 -1.98 15.31 -13.23
C LYS A 146 -1.59 16.39 -14.24
N LYS A 147 -0.36 16.36 -14.74
CA LYS A 147 0.14 17.33 -15.74
C LYS A 147 -0.64 17.25 -17.05
N ARG A 148 -0.91 16.04 -17.52
CA ARG A 148 -1.78 15.80 -18.68
C ARG A 148 -3.17 16.42 -18.51
N GLN A 149 -3.79 16.22 -17.35
CA GLN A 149 -5.09 16.82 -17.06
C GLN A 149 -5.03 18.35 -17.03
N GLN A 150 -3.97 18.92 -16.45
CA GLN A 150 -3.76 20.38 -16.41
C GLN A 150 -3.67 20.98 -17.82
N LEU A 151 -2.90 20.34 -18.72
CA LEU A 151 -2.81 20.77 -20.12
C LEU A 151 -4.17 20.67 -20.84
N LEU A 152 -4.91 19.58 -20.65
CA LEU A 152 -6.24 19.44 -21.24
C LEU A 152 -7.22 20.50 -20.72
N SER A 153 -7.19 20.79 -19.42
CA SER A 153 -7.99 21.87 -18.82
C SER A 153 -7.60 23.25 -19.36
N PHE A 154 -6.30 23.50 -19.58
CA PHE A 154 -5.79 24.72 -20.19
C PHE A 154 -6.31 24.87 -21.64
N LEU A 155 -6.23 23.82 -22.45
CA LEU A 155 -6.72 23.84 -23.82
C LEU A 155 -8.24 24.05 -23.88
N LEU A 156 -8.99 23.36 -23.02
CA LEU A 156 -10.44 23.45 -22.96
C LEU A 156 -10.93 24.87 -22.64
N ARG A 157 -10.34 25.56 -21.66
CA ARG A 157 -10.75 26.93 -21.30
C ARG A 157 -10.45 27.97 -22.40
N HIS A 158 -9.58 27.63 -23.35
CA HIS A 158 -9.28 28.44 -24.52
C HIS A 158 -9.98 27.93 -25.80
N GLY A 159 -10.97 27.04 -25.66
CA GLY A 159 -11.76 26.53 -26.80
C GLY A 159 -10.98 25.61 -27.75
N ARG A 160 -9.79 25.12 -27.37
CA ARG A 160 -8.96 24.24 -28.19
C ARG A 160 -9.38 22.78 -27.94
N ILE A 161 -10.21 22.24 -28.83
CA ILE A 161 -10.75 20.88 -28.70
C ILE A 161 -10.13 19.96 -29.74
N TYR A 162 -9.53 18.86 -29.28
CA TYR A 162 -9.02 17.81 -30.16
C TYR A 162 -10.18 16.92 -30.65
N SER A 163 -10.34 16.82 -31.98
CA SER A 163 -11.40 16.03 -32.62
C SER A 163 -11.04 14.55 -32.85
N GLY A 164 -9.80 14.15 -32.55
CA GLY A 164 -9.36 12.76 -32.71
C GLY A 164 -9.85 11.85 -31.59
N SER A 165 -9.70 10.53 -31.79
CA SER A 165 -10.29 9.53 -30.89
C SER A 165 -9.65 9.44 -29.51
N LYS A 166 -8.33 9.64 -29.40
CA LYS A 166 -7.59 9.48 -28.14
C LYS A 166 -6.46 10.50 -27.99
N HIS A 167 -6.38 11.11 -26.82
CA HIS A 167 -5.26 11.94 -26.40
C HIS A 167 -3.98 11.12 -26.16
N TRP A 168 -2.85 11.82 -26.13
CA TRP A 168 -1.51 11.26 -25.85
C TRP A 168 -1.06 10.20 -26.86
N THR A 169 -1.56 10.30 -28.09
CA THR A 169 -1.13 9.52 -29.26
C THR A 169 -0.22 10.35 -30.15
N ARG A 170 0.43 9.73 -31.14
CA ARG A 170 1.19 10.46 -32.17
C ARG A 170 0.33 11.48 -32.93
N ALA A 171 -0.96 11.19 -33.12
CA ALA A 171 -1.90 12.13 -33.75
C ALA A 171 -2.21 13.33 -32.85
N HIS A 172 -2.43 13.09 -31.54
CA HIS A 172 -2.61 14.18 -30.57
C HIS A 172 -1.35 15.03 -30.43
N ALA A 173 -0.16 14.42 -30.41
CA ALA A 173 1.11 15.15 -30.36
C ALA A 173 1.28 16.08 -31.57
N ARG A 174 0.97 15.60 -32.78
CA ARG A 174 0.97 16.44 -33.99
C ARG A 174 -0.03 17.58 -33.89
N TRP A 175 -1.23 17.33 -33.37
CA TRP A 175 -2.22 18.38 -33.13
C TRP A 175 -1.75 19.41 -32.08
N LEU A 176 -1.12 18.98 -30.99
CA LEU A 176 -0.54 19.90 -30.00
C LEU A 176 0.50 20.82 -30.65
N ALA A 177 1.33 20.28 -31.55
CA ALA A 177 2.34 21.06 -32.28
C ALA A 177 1.76 22.11 -33.24
N THR A 178 0.48 22.02 -33.62
CA THR A 178 -0.18 23.06 -34.45
C THR A 178 -0.87 24.14 -33.61
N GLN A 179 -0.85 24.05 -32.28
CA GLN A 179 -1.54 25.02 -31.43
C GLN A 179 -0.70 26.28 -31.27
N ALA A 180 -1.32 27.43 -31.55
CA ALA A 180 -0.76 28.74 -31.32
C ALA A 180 -1.74 29.60 -30.52
N PHE A 181 -1.18 30.45 -29.65
CA PHE A 181 -1.91 31.43 -28.87
C PHE A 181 -1.48 32.84 -29.26
N GLU A 182 -2.45 33.75 -29.38
CA GLU A 182 -2.21 35.13 -29.79
C GLU A 182 -1.34 35.90 -28.80
N HIS A 183 -1.61 35.73 -27.49
CA HIS A 183 -0.82 36.38 -26.45
C HIS A 183 0.43 35.54 -26.10
N PRO A 184 1.65 36.12 -26.14
CA PRO A 184 2.90 35.39 -25.88
C PRO A 184 2.93 34.66 -24.53
N ALA A 185 2.38 35.26 -23.48
CA ALA A 185 2.30 34.59 -22.16
C ALA A 185 1.50 33.27 -22.19
N GLN A 186 0.43 33.18 -22.99
CA GLN A 186 -0.33 31.93 -23.12
C GLN A 186 0.45 30.88 -23.92
N GLN A 187 1.18 31.31 -24.95
CA GLN A 187 2.06 30.41 -25.71
C GLN A 187 3.17 29.83 -24.82
N ILE A 188 3.77 30.65 -23.96
CA ILE A 188 4.79 30.21 -22.99
C ILE A 188 4.21 29.20 -22.01
N VAL A 189 3.04 29.47 -21.42
CA VAL A 189 2.37 28.54 -20.51
C VAL A 189 2.02 27.21 -21.19
N PHE A 190 1.60 27.26 -22.46
CA PHE A 190 1.32 26.06 -23.24
C PHE A 190 2.57 25.20 -23.45
N GLN A 191 3.69 25.82 -23.83
CA GLN A 191 4.95 25.12 -24.03
C GLN A 191 5.50 24.55 -22.70
N ASP A 192 5.52 25.34 -21.63
CA ASP A 192 5.91 24.88 -20.28
C ASP A 192 5.10 23.66 -19.82
N ALA A 193 3.79 23.65 -20.11
CA ALA A 193 2.93 22.52 -19.77
C ALA A 193 3.25 21.25 -20.59
N ILE A 194 3.70 21.38 -21.84
CA ILE A 194 4.19 20.26 -22.66
C ILE A 194 5.50 19.73 -22.07
N ASP A 195 6.47 20.60 -21.85
CA ASP A 195 7.80 20.25 -21.33
C ASP A 195 7.67 19.56 -19.95
N ALA A 196 6.81 20.09 -19.07
CA ALA A 196 6.53 19.47 -17.77
C ALA A 196 5.91 18.06 -17.87
N ILE A 197 5.14 17.77 -18.93
CA ILE A 197 4.62 16.42 -19.19
C ILE A 197 5.76 15.50 -19.65
N GLU A 198 6.62 15.97 -20.55
CA GLU A 198 7.75 15.22 -21.08
C GLU A 198 8.74 14.86 -19.96
N ASP A 199 9.07 15.80 -19.08
CA ASP A 199 9.89 15.56 -17.89
C ASP A 199 9.29 14.50 -16.96
N CYS A 200 7.97 14.58 -16.71
CA CYS A 200 7.27 13.60 -15.89
C CYS A 200 7.28 12.21 -16.53
N VAL A 201 7.13 12.12 -17.86
CA VAL A 201 7.18 10.86 -18.61
C VAL A 201 8.60 10.28 -18.58
N SER A 202 9.62 11.08 -18.81
CA SER A 202 11.03 10.68 -18.72
C SER A 202 11.39 10.18 -17.31
N ARG A 203 10.95 10.88 -16.27
CA ARG A 203 11.10 10.43 -14.88
C ARG A 203 10.41 9.09 -14.63
N LEU A 204 9.20 8.90 -15.15
CA LEU A 204 8.47 7.64 -15.02
C LEU A 204 9.23 6.49 -15.67
N HIS A 205 9.68 6.64 -16.92
CA HIS A 205 10.43 5.60 -17.62
C HIS A 205 11.74 5.27 -16.92
N ARG A 206 12.50 6.27 -16.46
CA ARG A 206 13.73 6.04 -15.68
C ARG A 206 13.48 5.18 -14.44
N LEU A 207 12.40 5.43 -13.70
CA LEU A 207 12.04 4.62 -12.53
C LEU A 207 11.59 3.20 -12.90
N GLU A 208 10.95 3.02 -14.05
CA GLU A 208 10.60 1.68 -14.57
C GLU A 208 11.86 0.89 -14.96
N GLU A 209 12.83 1.51 -15.63
CA GLU A 209 14.12 0.90 -15.96
C GLU A 209 14.87 0.46 -14.70
N GLN A 210 14.90 1.30 -13.67
CA GLN A 210 15.51 0.92 -12.38
C GLN A 210 14.79 -0.28 -11.73
N LEU A 211 13.45 -0.37 -11.83
CA LEU A 211 12.72 -1.55 -11.37
C LEU A 211 13.14 -2.81 -12.14
N TYR A 212 13.25 -2.73 -13.47
CA TYR A 212 13.71 -3.88 -14.28
C TYR A 212 15.16 -4.29 -13.96
N ALA A 213 16.02 -3.36 -13.53
CA ALA A 213 17.40 -3.65 -13.13
C ALA A 213 17.51 -4.25 -11.72
N ILE A 214 16.70 -3.78 -10.76
CA ILE A 214 16.81 -4.16 -9.35
C ILE A 214 16.04 -5.46 -9.04
N VAL A 215 14.83 -5.62 -9.58
CA VAL A 215 13.95 -6.75 -9.23
C VAL A 215 14.58 -8.13 -9.47
N PRO A 216 15.37 -8.39 -10.53
CA PRO A 216 16.02 -9.69 -10.72
C PRO A 216 16.94 -10.11 -9.57
N ASN A 217 17.52 -9.15 -8.85
CA ASN A 217 18.43 -9.40 -7.71
C ASN A 217 17.70 -9.44 -6.36
N TRP A 218 16.38 -9.25 -6.36
CA TRP A 218 15.58 -9.29 -5.15
C TRP A 218 15.13 -10.72 -4.85
N SER A 219 15.15 -11.11 -3.57
CA SER A 219 14.74 -12.46 -3.13
C SER A 219 13.32 -12.86 -3.55
N MET A 220 12.46 -11.88 -3.86
CA MET A 220 11.09 -12.12 -4.32
C MET A 220 10.94 -12.15 -5.85
N ALA A 221 12.03 -12.05 -6.64
CA ALA A 221 11.97 -12.09 -8.11
C ALA A 221 11.18 -13.32 -8.65
N PRO A 222 11.40 -14.56 -8.15
CA PRO A 222 10.64 -15.71 -8.63
C PRO A 222 9.14 -15.60 -8.37
N VAL A 223 8.74 -14.92 -7.28
CA VAL A 223 7.33 -14.67 -6.94
C VAL A 223 6.74 -13.61 -7.88
N VAL A 224 7.50 -12.56 -8.19
CA VAL A 224 7.10 -11.55 -9.18
C VAL A 224 6.85 -12.22 -10.53
N ASP A 225 7.78 -13.06 -11.00
CA ASP A 225 7.68 -13.75 -12.28
C ASP A 225 6.52 -14.74 -12.32
N ALA A 226 6.35 -15.54 -11.26
CA ALA A 226 5.21 -16.45 -11.13
C ALA A 226 3.87 -15.71 -11.25
N TYR A 227 3.72 -14.52 -10.63
CA TYR A 227 2.51 -13.73 -10.76
C TYR A 227 2.29 -13.17 -12.16
N GLN A 228 3.34 -12.93 -12.95
CA GLN A 228 3.20 -12.48 -14.33
C GLN A 228 2.55 -13.51 -15.26
N ALA A 229 2.49 -14.78 -14.85
CA ALA A 229 1.75 -15.82 -15.56
C ALA A 229 0.24 -15.56 -15.59
N MET A 230 -0.28 -14.82 -14.61
CA MET A 230 -1.69 -14.44 -14.55
C MET A 230 -2.01 -13.40 -15.63
N ARG A 231 -3.17 -13.57 -16.27
CA ARG A 231 -3.65 -12.60 -17.25
C ARG A 231 -3.93 -11.26 -16.56
N GLY A 232 -3.46 -10.17 -17.18
CA GLY A 232 -3.64 -8.82 -16.64
C GLY A 232 -2.64 -8.43 -15.55
N VAL A 233 -1.79 -9.35 -15.13
CA VAL A 233 -0.71 -9.07 -14.18
C VAL A 233 0.58 -8.91 -14.96
N SER A 234 0.93 -7.67 -15.35
CA SER A 234 2.23 -7.33 -15.94
C SER A 234 3.30 -7.18 -14.86
N PHE A 235 4.58 -7.10 -15.24
CA PHE A 235 5.70 -6.82 -14.34
C PHE A 235 5.39 -5.74 -13.28
N ILE A 236 4.96 -4.55 -13.71
CA ILE A 236 4.62 -3.44 -12.80
C ILE A 236 3.49 -3.82 -11.82
N VAL A 237 2.48 -4.58 -12.25
CA VAL A 237 1.39 -5.04 -11.37
C VAL A 237 1.91 -6.07 -10.38
N ALA A 238 2.70 -7.04 -10.84
CA ALA A 238 3.30 -8.08 -10.02
C ALA A 238 4.23 -7.50 -8.94
N VAL A 239 5.22 -6.68 -9.33
CA VAL A 239 6.15 -6.06 -8.39
C VAL A 239 5.42 -5.14 -7.40
N THR A 240 4.39 -4.41 -7.85
CA THR A 240 3.57 -3.58 -6.94
C THR A 240 2.86 -4.44 -5.90
N PHE A 241 2.27 -5.55 -6.32
CA PHE A 241 1.58 -6.47 -5.42
C PHE A 241 2.55 -7.10 -4.41
N VAL A 242 3.66 -7.67 -4.88
CA VAL A 242 4.68 -8.32 -4.02
C VAL A 242 5.31 -7.31 -3.06
N ALA A 243 5.67 -6.12 -3.54
CA ALA A 243 6.29 -5.09 -2.70
C ALA A 243 5.36 -4.62 -1.58
N GLU A 244 4.07 -4.44 -1.86
CA GLU A 244 3.09 -3.94 -0.89
C GLU A 244 2.53 -5.02 0.05
N ILE A 245 2.46 -6.27 -0.39
CA ILE A 245 1.82 -7.36 0.37
C ILE A 245 2.83 -8.24 1.11
N GLY A 246 4.02 -8.42 0.54
CA GLY A 246 5.00 -9.38 1.03
C GLY A 246 4.57 -10.81 0.79
N ASP A 247 4.95 -11.69 1.71
CA ASP A 247 4.52 -13.09 1.70
C ASP A 247 3.02 -13.23 1.94
N VAL A 248 2.29 -13.74 0.95
CA VAL A 248 0.84 -13.96 1.05
C VAL A 248 0.47 -15.11 1.99
N ARG A 249 1.41 -15.96 2.38
CA ARG A 249 1.19 -17.07 3.33
C ARG A 249 0.91 -16.59 4.76
N ARG A 250 1.18 -15.31 5.06
CA ARG A 250 0.80 -14.70 6.34
C ARG A 250 -0.71 -14.53 6.53
N PHE A 251 -1.49 -14.70 5.46
CA PHE A 251 -2.94 -14.74 5.52
C PHE A 251 -3.37 -16.20 5.58
N GLU A 252 -4.15 -16.56 6.59
CA GLU A 252 -4.61 -17.94 6.80
C GLU A 252 -5.52 -18.43 5.67
N ASN A 253 -6.24 -17.49 5.04
CA ASN A 253 -7.13 -17.78 3.93
C ASN A 253 -7.24 -16.58 2.97
N PRO A 254 -7.69 -16.81 1.72
CA PRO A 254 -7.84 -15.75 0.73
C PRO A 254 -8.79 -14.62 1.16
N SER A 255 -9.80 -14.89 1.99
CA SER A 255 -10.75 -13.88 2.46
C SER A 255 -10.07 -12.83 3.35
N GLN A 256 -9.08 -13.23 4.16
CA GLN A 256 -8.28 -12.28 4.95
C GLN A 256 -7.45 -11.35 4.05
N LEU A 257 -6.83 -11.85 2.98
CA LEU A 257 -6.14 -11.01 2.00
C LEU A 257 -7.11 -10.04 1.32
N MET A 258 -8.31 -10.52 0.93
CA MET A 258 -9.34 -9.66 0.33
C MET A 258 -9.81 -8.57 1.29
N ALA A 259 -9.99 -8.89 2.57
CA ALA A 259 -10.34 -7.91 3.60
C ALA A 259 -9.22 -6.88 3.80
N PHE A 260 -7.96 -7.33 3.87
CA PHE A 260 -6.77 -6.47 3.97
C PHE A 260 -6.64 -5.51 2.78
N LEU A 261 -7.01 -5.96 1.58
CA LEU A 261 -7.03 -5.14 0.36
C LEU A 261 -8.28 -4.27 0.25
N GLY A 262 -9.24 -4.38 1.17
CA GLY A 262 -10.51 -3.66 1.11
C GLY A 262 -11.39 -4.05 -0.09
N LEU A 263 -11.29 -5.30 -0.53
CA LEU A 263 -12.03 -5.91 -1.65
C LEU A 263 -13.27 -6.69 -1.18
N VAL A 264 -13.64 -6.54 0.10
CA VAL A 264 -14.86 -7.11 0.68
C VAL A 264 -15.96 -6.04 0.77
N PRO A 265 -17.24 -6.43 0.68
CA PRO A 265 -18.34 -5.48 0.88
C PRO A 265 -18.32 -4.95 2.32
N SER A 266 -18.64 -3.67 2.50
CA SER A 266 -19.00 -3.15 3.81
C SER A 266 -20.39 -3.68 4.21
N GLU A 267 -20.56 -3.99 5.49
CA GLU A 267 -21.78 -4.58 6.03
C GLU A 267 -22.21 -3.81 7.29
N ARG A 268 -23.50 -3.46 7.34
CA ARG A 268 -24.17 -2.96 8.53
C ARG A 268 -25.35 -3.90 8.80
N SER A 269 -25.17 -4.78 9.78
CA SER A 269 -26.17 -5.76 10.16
C SER A 269 -26.67 -5.47 11.57
N THR A 270 -28.00 -5.48 11.76
CA THR A 270 -28.65 -5.26 13.06
C THR A 270 -29.87 -6.18 13.15
N GLY A 271 -29.88 -7.12 14.11
CA GLY A 271 -30.89 -8.19 14.15
C GLY A 271 -30.92 -8.94 12.81
N ASP A 272 -32.13 -9.09 12.24
CA ASP A 272 -32.33 -9.77 10.94
C ASP A 272 -32.03 -8.89 9.71
N ASN A 273 -31.75 -7.59 9.91
CA ASN A 273 -31.49 -6.68 8.81
C ASN A 273 -30.02 -6.68 8.42
N VAL A 274 -29.68 -7.34 7.32
CA VAL A 274 -28.34 -7.31 6.70
C VAL A 274 -28.31 -6.28 5.57
N ARG A 275 -27.57 -5.18 5.75
CA ARG A 275 -27.34 -4.18 4.69
C ARG A 275 -25.89 -4.22 4.23
N ARG A 276 -25.64 -4.71 3.02
CA ARG A 276 -24.32 -4.68 2.37
C ARG A 276 -24.23 -3.51 1.39
N ALA A 277 -23.13 -2.76 1.45
CA ALA A 277 -22.88 -1.60 0.60
C ALA A 277 -21.66 -1.81 -0.29
N GLY A 278 -20.98 -0.73 -0.68
CA GLY A 278 -19.78 -0.78 -1.52
C GLY A 278 -18.60 -1.46 -0.84
N LEU A 279 -17.52 -1.64 -1.59
CA LEU A 279 -16.25 -2.14 -1.05
C LEU A 279 -15.81 -1.31 0.17
N THR A 280 -15.19 -1.95 1.17
CA THR A 280 -14.68 -1.22 2.33
C THR A 280 -13.58 -0.22 1.97
N LEU A 281 -12.84 -0.48 0.89
CA LEU A 281 -11.70 0.32 0.42
C LEU A 281 -10.58 0.50 1.46
N ALA A 282 -10.63 -0.27 2.55
CA ALA A 282 -9.63 -0.29 3.60
C ALA A 282 -8.27 -0.83 3.11
N GLY A 283 -7.22 -0.58 3.89
CA GLY A 283 -5.88 -1.13 3.67
C GLY A 283 -5.18 -0.65 2.40
N ASN A 284 -4.51 -1.56 1.68
CA ASN A 284 -3.51 -1.17 0.69
C ASN A 284 -4.11 -0.76 -0.67
N ARG A 285 -4.31 0.55 -0.87
CA ARG A 285 -4.85 1.11 -2.12
C ARG A 285 -4.03 0.77 -3.37
N ARG A 286 -2.70 0.69 -3.27
CA ARG A 286 -1.81 0.45 -4.43
C ARG A 286 -1.96 -0.98 -4.94
N ALA A 287 -1.86 -1.96 -4.04
CA ALA A 287 -2.09 -3.35 -4.37
C ALA A 287 -3.52 -3.58 -4.87
N ARG A 288 -4.53 -3.01 -4.20
CA ARG A 288 -5.93 -3.08 -4.66
C ARG A 288 -6.09 -2.56 -6.09
N ARG A 289 -5.57 -1.35 -6.37
CA ARG A 289 -5.65 -0.77 -7.72
C ARG A 289 -4.96 -1.66 -8.75
N ALA A 290 -3.76 -2.16 -8.46
CA ALA A 290 -3.01 -3.01 -9.37
C ALA A 290 -3.79 -4.28 -9.76
N LEU A 291 -4.45 -4.93 -8.79
CA LEU A 291 -5.29 -6.11 -9.05
C LEU A 291 -6.56 -5.76 -9.81
N VAL A 292 -7.27 -4.68 -9.44
CA VAL A 292 -8.50 -4.25 -10.13
C VAL A 292 -8.22 -3.90 -11.60
N GLU A 293 -7.10 -3.22 -11.89
CA GLU A 293 -6.68 -2.93 -13.26
C GLU A 293 -6.40 -4.22 -14.06
N GLY A 294 -5.73 -5.20 -13.46
CA GLY A 294 -5.51 -6.50 -14.09
C GLY A 294 -6.81 -7.30 -14.33
N ALA A 295 -7.75 -7.20 -13.39
CA ALA A 295 -9.01 -7.94 -13.42
C ALA A 295 -9.91 -7.54 -14.61
N TRP A 296 -9.81 -6.30 -15.10
CA TRP A 296 -10.52 -5.86 -16.32
C TRP A 296 -10.22 -6.73 -17.54
N THR A 297 -9.06 -7.38 -17.58
CA THR A 297 -8.69 -8.23 -18.72
C THR A 297 -9.56 -9.48 -18.83
N TYR A 298 -10.17 -9.98 -17.74
CA TYR A 298 -11.00 -11.18 -17.76
C TYR A 298 -12.37 -10.98 -18.45
N ARG A 299 -12.72 -9.74 -18.83
CA ARG A 299 -13.92 -9.47 -19.65
C ARG A 299 -13.87 -10.09 -21.04
N TYR A 300 -12.66 -10.37 -21.53
CA TYR A 300 -12.40 -10.97 -22.83
C TYR A 300 -12.29 -12.49 -22.70
N GLN A 301 -12.44 -13.21 -23.82
CA GLN A 301 -12.26 -14.67 -23.89
C GLN A 301 -10.91 -15.12 -23.30
N ALA A 302 -10.93 -16.29 -22.64
CA ALA A 302 -9.73 -16.94 -22.14
C ALA A 302 -8.85 -17.35 -23.33
N ARG A 303 -7.61 -16.87 -23.32
CA ARG A 303 -6.62 -17.03 -24.38
C ARG A 303 -5.23 -16.65 -23.88
N VAL A 304 -4.23 -17.37 -24.33
CA VAL A 304 -2.82 -16.94 -24.23
C VAL A 304 -2.49 -16.05 -25.44
N SER A 305 -2.31 -14.75 -25.20
CA SER A 305 -1.90 -13.82 -26.27
C SER A 305 -0.39 -13.96 -26.54
N ALA A 306 0.10 -13.49 -27.68
CA ALA A 306 1.54 -13.52 -28.00
C ALA A 306 2.39 -12.85 -26.88
N LYS A 307 1.94 -11.70 -26.36
CA LYS A 307 2.59 -11.03 -25.23
C LYS A 307 2.55 -11.82 -23.93
N LEU A 308 1.48 -12.59 -23.69
CA LEU A 308 1.43 -13.48 -22.51
C LEU A 308 2.32 -14.69 -22.73
N GLN A 309 2.32 -15.31 -23.91
CA GLN A 309 3.17 -16.45 -24.26
C GLN A 309 4.64 -16.16 -23.99
N LYS A 310 5.14 -15.01 -24.45
CA LYS A 310 6.54 -14.60 -24.21
C LYS A 310 6.90 -14.54 -22.71
N ARG A 311 5.96 -14.13 -21.86
CA ARG A 311 6.16 -14.09 -20.40
C ARG A 311 6.05 -15.46 -19.73
N LEU A 312 5.53 -16.46 -20.42
CA LEU A 312 5.35 -17.82 -19.92
C LEU A 312 6.50 -18.75 -20.33
N GLU A 313 7.45 -18.29 -21.15
CA GLU A 313 8.57 -19.10 -21.67
C GLU A 313 9.38 -19.71 -20.52
N ASP A 314 9.78 -18.89 -19.55
CA ASP A 314 10.63 -19.29 -18.42
C ASP A 314 9.86 -19.69 -17.15
N ILE A 315 8.52 -19.72 -17.22
CA ILE A 315 7.68 -20.01 -16.04
C ILE A 315 7.43 -21.52 -15.92
N PRO A 316 7.65 -22.13 -14.73
CA PRO A 316 7.39 -23.55 -14.51
C PRO A 316 5.99 -23.98 -14.90
N LYS A 317 5.86 -25.15 -15.54
CA LYS A 317 4.57 -25.66 -16.06
C LYS A 317 3.46 -25.65 -15.00
N GLN A 318 3.75 -26.03 -13.77
CA GLN A 318 2.78 -26.04 -12.67
C GLN A 318 2.16 -24.65 -12.43
N VAL A 319 2.98 -23.59 -12.45
CA VAL A 319 2.51 -22.21 -12.30
C VAL A 319 1.66 -21.79 -13.49
N ARG A 320 2.07 -22.16 -14.71
CA ARG A 320 1.32 -21.88 -15.94
C ARG A 320 -0.06 -22.55 -15.92
N ASP A 321 -0.13 -23.80 -15.46
CA ASP A 321 -1.38 -24.57 -15.37
C ASP A 321 -2.33 -23.95 -14.33
N ILE A 322 -1.82 -23.48 -13.18
CA ILE A 322 -2.59 -22.73 -12.20
C ILE A 322 -3.13 -21.42 -12.80
N ALA A 323 -2.29 -20.66 -13.49
CA ALA A 323 -2.67 -19.40 -14.11
C ALA A 323 -3.73 -19.60 -15.20
N TRP A 324 -3.61 -20.65 -16.02
CA TRP A 324 -4.59 -21.00 -17.04
C TRP A 324 -5.93 -21.41 -16.42
N LYS A 325 -5.91 -22.28 -15.40
CA LYS A 325 -7.11 -22.67 -14.65
C LYS A 325 -7.81 -21.45 -14.05
N ALA A 326 -7.05 -20.53 -13.47
CA ALA A 326 -7.58 -19.28 -12.95
C ALA A 326 -8.19 -18.41 -14.06
N GLN A 327 -7.51 -18.26 -15.20
CA GLN A 327 -8.02 -17.48 -16.33
C GLN A 327 -9.35 -18.03 -16.85
N VAL A 328 -9.46 -19.33 -17.08
CA VAL A 328 -10.70 -19.99 -17.54
C VAL A 328 -11.84 -19.73 -16.53
N ARG A 329 -11.56 -19.93 -15.24
CA ARG A 329 -12.53 -19.69 -14.16
C ARG A 329 -12.99 -18.23 -14.12
N LEU A 330 -12.07 -17.27 -14.13
CA LEU A 330 -12.37 -15.85 -13.98
C LEU A 330 -13.07 -15.26 -15.21
N CYS A 331 -12.67 -15.65 -16.42
CA CYS A 331 -13.40 -15.30 -17.65
C CYS A 331 -14.81 -15.91 -17.66
N GLY A 332 -14.96 -17.16 -17.21
CA GLY A 332 -16.27 -17.80 -17.04
C GLY A 332 -17.15 -17.07 -16.03
N ARG A 333 -16.59 -16.71 -14.87
CA ARG A 333 -17.29 -15.94 -13.84
C ARG A 333 -17.72 -14.56 -14.33
N PHE A 334 -16.83 -13.84 -15.05
CA PHE A 334 -17.18 -12.55 -15.64
C PHE A 334 -18.39 -12.68 -16.58
N ARG A 335 -18.37 -13.64 -17.51
CA ARG A 335 -19.47 -13.87 -18.45
C ARG A 335 -20.78 -14.20 -17.73
N ARG A 336 -20.76 -15.09 -16.73
CA ARG A 336 -21.95 -15.43 -15.94
C ARG A 336 -22.54 -14.22 -15.23
N LEU A 337 -21.71 -13.43 -14.56
CA LEU A 337 -22.18 -12.23 -13.84
C LEU A 337 -22.70 -11.15 -14.80
N ALA A 338 -22.09 -11.03 -15.99
CA ALA A 338 -22.57 -10.10 -17.02
C ALA A 338 -23.92 -10.55 -17.59
N ALA A 339 -24.12 -11.85 -17.81
CA ALA A 339 -25.37 -12.41 -18.33
C ALA A 339 -26.56 -12.16 -17.40
N ILE A 340 -26.35 -12.16 -16.08
CA ILE A 340 -27.39 -11.81 -15.08
C ILE A 340 -27.50 -10.29 -14.83
N GLY A 341 -26.94 -9.45 -15.71
CA GLY A 341 -27.11 -8.00 -15.67
C GLY A 341 -26.27 -7.24 -14.65
N LYS A 342 -25.25 -7.85 -14.02
CA LYS A 342 -24.39 -7.10 -13.08
C LYS A 342 -23.56 -6.05 -13.82
N LYS A 343 -23.44 -4.86 -13.22
CA LYS A 343 -22.61 -3.76 -13.75
C LYS A 343 -21.15 -4.19 -13.80
N ARG A 344 -20.44 -3.89 -14.88
CA ARG A 344 -19.03 -4.29 -15.10
C ARG A 344 -18.10 -3.98 -13.91
N PRO A 345 -18.14 -2.81 -13.25
CA PRO A 345 -17.28 -2.53 -12.09
C PRO A 345 -17.52 -3.49 -10.91
N VAL A 346 -18.78 -3.92 -10.70
CA VAL A 346 -19.14 -4.90 -9.66
C VAL A 346 -18.58 -6.27 -10.00
N ILE A 347 -18.63 -6.66 -11.27
CA ILE A 347 -18.05 -7.92 -11.75
C ILE A 347 -16.54 -7.91 -11.53
N VAL A 348 -15.84 -6.85 -11.93
CA VAL A 348 -14.39 -6.70 -11.80
C VAL A 348 -13.94 -6.78 -10.34
N ALA A 349 -14.69 -6.20 -9.42
CA ALA A 349 -14.40 -6.31 -7.99
C ALA A 349 -14.59 -7.73 -7.43
N ALA A 350 -15.37 -8.58 -8.10
CA ALA A 350 -15.72 -9.92 -7.64
C ALA A 350 -14.86 -11.05 -8.23
N ILE A 351 -13.92 -10.73 -9.13
CA ILE A 351 -13.09 -11.71 -9.87
C ILE A 351 -11.61 -11.60 -9.53
#